data_AF-A0A1V2AUL8-F1
#
_entry.id   AF-A0A1V2AUL8-F1
#
_cell.length_a   1.000
_cell.length_b   1.000
_cell.length_c   1.000
_cell.angle_alpha   90.00
_cell.angle_beta   90.00
_cell.angle_gamma   90.00
#
_symmetry.space_group_name_H-M   'P 1'
#
loop_
_entity.id
_entity.type
_entity.pdbx_description
1 polymer ?
#
loop_
_entity_poly.entity_id
_entity_poly.type
_entity_poly.pdbx_seq_one_letter_code
_entity_poly.pdbx_strand_id
1 'polypeptide(L)'
;MVNAKHSISITIDKVNIKKYPNGATAAGETKTSASVVRDASGKEISRDFKKPEITIYEKALEPKVGQDNMVIGSGETGDVKNLTMEDQIGAIGTHEGVHATDRNSSSVVNPNALNVEKAPYEKQVKYINEINKIRNAQSEQTSKQNP
;
A
#
# COMPACT_ATOMS: atom_id res chain seq x y z
N MET A 1 -4.06 18.26 -6.27
CA MET A 1 -2.95 18.51 -5.32
C MET A 1 -3.25 17.75 -4.04
N VAL A 2 -2.42 16.78 -3.67
CA VAL A 2 -2.53 16.07 -2.38
C VAL A 2 -1.99 17.01 -1.31
N ASN A 3 -2.88 17.61 -0.52
CA ASN A 3 -2.52 18.51 0.55
C ASN A 3 -2.14 17.67 1.78
N ALA A 4 -0.94 17.08 1.78
CA ALA A 4 -0.48 16.26 2.90
C ALA A 4 -0.17 17.19 4.09
N LYS A 5 -1.12 17.30 5.02
CA LYS A 5 -0.97 18.09 6.26
C LYS A 5 0.11 17.53 7.22
N HIS A 6 0.55 16.29 7.01
CA HIS A 6 1.43 15.56 7.93
C HIS A 6 2.54 14.84 7.15
N SER A 7 3.76 14.83 7.69
CA SER A 7 4.88 14.10 7.10
C SER A 7 4.65 12.60 7.18
N ILE A 8 4.81 11.90 6.06
CA ILE A 8 4.80 10.43 6.00
C ILE A 8 6.25 9.98 5.88
N SER A 9 6.66 9.01 6.71
CA SER A 9 7.95 8.34 6.56
C SER A 9 7.73 6.98 5.92
N ILE A 10 8.60 6.62 4.97
CA ILE A 10 8.59 5.32 4.31
C ILE A 10 9.97 4.70 4.53
N THR A 11 9.98 3.48 5.06
CA THR A 11 11.20 2.67 5.26
C THR A 11 11.09 1.41 4.41
N ILE A 12 12.13 1.13 3.64
CA ILE A 12 12.29 -0.16 2.95
C ILE A 12 13.20 -1.04 3.81
N ASP A 13 12.63 -2.02 4.49
CA ASP A 13 13.38 -3.00 5.25
C ASP A 13 13.77 -4.16 4.33
N LYS A 14 15.06 -4.22 4.01
CA LYS A 14 15.63 -5.23 3.11
C LYS A 14 15.93 -6.57 3.79
N VAL A 15 15.93 -6.61 5.12
CA VAL A 15 16.51 -7.73 5.87
C VAL A 15 15.44 -8.53 6.59
N ASN A 16 14.50 -7.84 7.22
CA ASN A 16 13.53 -8.48 8.11
C ASN A 16 12.26 -8.90 7.37
N ILE A 17 11.57 -9.88 7.96
CA ILE A 17 10.25 -10.32 7.55
C ILE A 17 9.35 -10.25 8.77
N LYS A 18 8.25 -9.52 8.68
CA LYS A 18 7.23 -9.51 9.71
C LYS A 18 6.22 -10.64 9.48
N LYS A 19 5.97 -11.44 10.51
CA LYS A 19 4.96 -12.50 10.51
C LYS A 19 3.83 -12.18 11.48
N TYR A 20 2.61 -12.46 11.07
CA TYR A 20 1.41 -12.42 11.91
C TYR A 20 1.28 -13.72 12.73
N PRO A 21 0.51 -13.72 13.83
CA PRO A 21 0.30 -14.92 14.65
C PRO A 21 -0.27 -16.13 13.88
N ASN A 22 -1.00 -15.90 12.79
CA ASN A 22 -1.53 -16.93 11.90
C ASN A 22 -0.49 -17.48 10.90
N GLY A 23 0.78 -17.07 11.00
CA GLY A 23 1.87 -17.47 10.10
C GLY A 23 1.94 -16.69 8.79
N ALA A 24 0.97 -15.81 8.50
CA ALA A 24 1.01 -14.96 7.31
C ALA A 24 2.17 -13.97 7.38
N THR A 25 2.74 -13.66 6.22
CA THR A 25 3.84 -12.68 6.11
C THR A 25 3.27 -11.32 5.69
N ALA A 26 3.70 -10.26 6.37
CA ALA A 26 3.36 -8.89 5.99
C ALA A 26 4.30 -8.41 4.87
N ALA A 27 3.74 -7.96 3.75
CA ALA A 27 4.47 -7.30 2.67
C ALA A 27 4.75 -5.82 3.00
N GLY A 28 3.84 -5.19 3.73
CA GLY A 28 3.95 -3.84 4.26
C GLY A 28 3.20 -3.69 5.58
N GLU A 29 3.46 -2.59 6.27
CA GLU A 29 2.61 -2.13 7.36
C GLU A 29 2.62 -0.60 7.47
N THR A 30 1.50 -0.06 7.92
CA THR A 30 1.37 1.33 8.33
C THR A 30 1.19 1.42 9.83
N LYS A 31 2.13 2.09 10.50
CA LYS A 31 1.99 2.51 11.90
C LYS A 31 1.66 3.98 11.93
N THR A 32 0.63 4.34 12.69
CA THR A 32 0.31 5.76 12.90
C THR A 32 -0.25 5.98 14.29
N SER A 33 -0.17 7.21 14.75
CA SER A 33 -0.85 7.69 15.94
C SER A 33 -1.85 8.77 15.55
N ALA A 34 -2.93 8.85 16.33
CA ALA A 34 -3.98 9.84 16.16
C ALA A 34 -3.80 11.02 17.13
N SER A 35 -3.94 12.24 16.63
CA SER A 35 -4.22 13.42 17.44
C SER A 35 -5.72 13.51 17.67
N VAL A 36 -6.16 13.55 18.93
CA VAL A 36 -7.59 13.67 19.27
C VAL A 36 -7.99 15.14 19.27
N VAL A 37 -8.99 15.49 18.47
CA VAL A 37 -9.65 16.80 18.47
C VAL A 37 -10.85 16.72 19.40
N ARG A 38 -10.91 17.65 20.35
CA ARG A 38 -11.98 17.74 21.35
C ARG A 38 -12.75 19.06 21.19
N ASP A 39 -14.04 19.04 21.50
CA ASP A 39 -14.82 20.27 21.65
C ASP A 39 -14.50 20.99 22.97
N ALA A 40 -15.14 22.13 23.20
CA ALA A 40 -14.95 22.93 24.42
C ALA A 40 -15.35 22.19 25.72
N SER A 41 -16.15 21.13 25.63
CA SER A 41 -16.54 20.27 26.77
C SER A 41 -15.53 19.15 27.03
N GLY A 42 -14.51 19.01 26.17
CA GLY A 42 -13.53 17.92 26.24
C GLY A 42 -13.98 16.63 25.57
N LYS A 43 -15.16 16.60 24.93
CA LYS A 43 -15.65 15.43 24.19
C LYS A 43 -14.86 15.28 22.88
N GLU A 44 -14.45 14.05 22.58
CA GLU A 44 -13.81 13.73 21.30
C GLU A 44 -14.81 13.92 20.15
N ILE A 45 -14.43 14.75 19.17
CA ILE A 45 -15.23 15.02 17.98
C ILE A 45 -14.58 14.50 16.70
N SER A 46 -13.25 14.36 16.68
CA SER A 46 -12.53 13.71 15.58
C SER A 46 -11.12 13.29 16.00
N ARG A 47 -10.49 12.44 15.22
CA ARG A 47 -9.05 12.15 15.28
C ARG A 47 -8.37 12.67 14.03
N ASP A 48 -7.08 12.95 14.04
CA ASP A 48 -6.32 13.24 12.82
C ASP A 48 -4.99 12.48 12.82
N PHE A 49 -4.40 12.24 11.66
CA PHE A 49 -3.09 11.60 11.57
C PHE A 49 -2.03 12.49 12.22
N LYS A 50 -1.04 11.90 12.90
CA LYS A 50 0.06 12.66 13.51
C LYS A 50 1.41 12.37 12.88
N LYS A 51 1.73 11.10 12.67
CA LYS A 51 2.99 10.67 12.08
C LYS A 51 2.83 9.26 11.49
N PRO A 52 2.29 9.13 10.28
CA PRO A 52 2.24 7.85 9.60
C PRO A 52 3.67 7.39 9.23
N GLU A 53 3.97 6.14 9.57
CA GLU A 53 5.21 5.44 9.28
C GLU A 53 4.87 4.17 8.52
N ILE A 54 5.31 4.10 7.28
CA ILE A 54 5.12 2.95 6.39
C ILE A 54 6.43 2.15 6.40
N THR A 55 6.34 0.85 6.64
CA THR A 55 7.45 -0.08 6.46
C THR A 55 7.09 -1.08 5.37
N ILE A 56 7.93 -1.20 4.36
CA ILE A 56 7.79 -2.20 3.29
C ILE A 56 8.89 -3.23 3.51
N TYR A 57 8.52 -4.50 3.58
CA TYR A 57 9.44 -5.61 3.83
C TYR A 57 9.86 -6.24 2.50
N GLU A 58 10.96 -5.77 1.91
CA GLU A 58 11.40 -6.20 0.57
C GLU A 58 11.64 -7.71 0.49
N LYS A 59 12.20 -8.30 1.56
CA LYS A 59 12.42 -9.75 1.65
C LYS A 59 11.12 -10.57 1.64
N ALA A 60 9.99 -9.96 2.02
CA ALA A 60 8.68 -10.60 1.94
C ALA A 60 8.13 -10.65 0.51
N LEU A 61 8.68 -9.83 -0.40
CA LEU A 61 8.30 -9.71 -1.81
C LEU A 61 9.16 -10.57 -2.74
N GLU A 62 10.25 -11.15 -2.23
CA GLU A 62 11.07 -12.07 -3.01
C GLU A 62 10.23 -13.23 -3.55
N PRO A 63 10.36 -13.58 -4.84
CA PRO A 63 9.63 -14.69 -5.42
C PRO A 63 9.88 -15.96 -4.61
N LYS A 64 8.84 -16.49 -3.97
CA LYS A 64 8.93 -17.81 -3.36
C LYS A 64 8.90 -18.84 -4.48
N VAL A 65 9.88 -19.75 -4.51
CA VAL A 65 9.94 -20.84 -5.49
C VAL A 65 8.56 -21.51 -5.58
N GLY A 66 7.92 -21.45 -6.75
CA GLY A 66 6.59 -22.02 -7.00
C GLY A 66 5.39 -21.09 -6.79
N GLN A 67 5.57 -19.79 -6.55
CA GLN A 67 4.48 -18.80 -6.52
C GLN A 67 4.63 -17.77 -7.65
N ASP A 68 3.93 -18.02 -8.76
CA ASP A 68 3.87 -17.12 -9.92
C ASP A 68 2.86 -15.96 -9.74
N ASN A 69 2.12 -15.96 -8.61
CA ASN A 69 1.02 -15.03 -8.37
C ASN A 69 1.11 -14.44 -6.94
N MET A 70 1.07 -13.11 -6.85
CA MET A 70 0.78 -12.39 -5.61
C MET A 70 -0.73 -12.24 -5.51
N VAL A 71 -1.32 -12.83 -4.48
CA VAL A 71 -2.75 -12.65 -4.21
C VAL A 71 -2.93 -11.23 -3.68
N ILE A 72 -3.49 -10.35 -4.51
CA ILE A 72 -3.96 -9.04 -4.08
C ILE A 72 -5.29 -9.29 -3.36
N GLY A 73 -5.37 -8.88 -2.11
CA GLY A 73 -6.45 -9.23 -1.18
C GLY A 73 -7.80 -8.58 -1.54
N SER A 74 -8.45 -9.04 -2.59
CA SER A 74 -9.85 -8.71 -2.90
C SER A 74 -10.52 -9.72 -3.85
N GLY A 75 -9.82 -10.78 -4.25
CA GLY A 75 -10.26 -11.66 -5.34
C GLY A 75 -9.98 -11.09 -6.73
N GLU A 76 -9.40 -9.89 -6.82
CA GLU A 76 -8.90 -9.32 -8.07
C GLU A 76 -7.44 -9.75 -8.29
N THR A 77 -7.16 -10.34 -9.45
CA THR A 77 -5.81 -10.71 -9.87
C THR A 77 -5.24 -9.59 -10.72
N GLY A 78 -4.30 -8.83 -10.17
CA GLY A 78 -3.37 -8.05 -11.00
C GLY A 78 -2.40 -9.02 -11.68
N ASP A 79 -2.10 -8.83 -12.97
CA ASP A 79 -1.03 -9.59 -13.62
C ASP A 79 0.31 -9.13 -13.05
N VAL A 80 0.82 -9.90 -12.10
CA VAL A 80 2.08 -9.61 -11.40
C VAL A 80 3.28 -10.28 -12.05
N LYS A 81 3.09 -11.05 -13.14
CA LYS A 81 4.16 -11.86 -13.75
C LYS A 81 5.34 -11.02 -14.24
N ASN A 82 5.10 -9.74 -14.54
CA ASN A 82 6.11 -8.84 -15.09
C ASN A 82 6.46 -7.67 -14.15
N LEU A 83 6.14 -7.74 -12.86
CA LEU A 83 6.48 -6.69 -11.90
C LEU A 83 7.90 -6.87 -11.37
N THR A 84 8.72 -5.83 -11.46
CA THR A 84 10.03 -5.77 -10.80
C THR A 84 9.83 -5.60 -9.29
N MET A 85 10.91 -5.78 -8.52
CA MET A 85 10.88 -5.54 -7.07
C MET A 85 10.42 -4.11 -6.76
N GLU A 86 10.89 -3.13 -7.52
CA GLU A 86 10.52 -1.72 -7.37
C GLU A 86 9.03 -1.48 -7.60
N ASP A 87 8.40 -2.18 -8.56
CA ASP A 87 6.96 -2.05 -8.77
C ASP A 87 6.18 -2.67 -7.63
N GLN A 88 6.64 -3.80 -7.09
CA GLN A 88 6.00 -4.44 -5.95
C GLN A 88 6.10 -3.53 -4.72
N ILE A 89 7.27 -2.92 -4.48
CA ILE A 89 7.46 -1.89 -3.45
C ILE A 89 6.50 -0.72 -3.69
N GLY A 90 6.38 -0.22 -4.92
CA GLY A 90 5.46 0.88 -5.25
C GLY A 90 3.99 0.52 -5.06
N ALA A 91 3.60 -0.72 -5.38
CA ALA A 91 2.24 -1.22 -5.20
C ALA A 91 1.88 -1.34 -3.71
N ILE A 92 2.75 -1.92 -2.90
CA ILE A 92 2.57 -1.99 -1.45
C ILE A 92 2.62 -0.60 -0.82
N GLY A 93 3.56 0.25 -1.23
CA GLY A 93 3.63 1.63 -0.78
C GLY A 93 2.36 2.43 -1.10
N THR A 94 1.70 2.13 -2.22
CA THR A 94 0.39 2.71 -2.56
C THR A 94 -0.69 2.21 -1.61
N HIS A 95 -0.75 0.91 -1.33
CA HIS A 95 -1.70 0.31 -0.39
C HIS A 95 -1.56 0.93 1.01
N GLU A 96 -0.36 0.88 1.57
CA GLU A 96 -0.03 1.44 2.89
C GLU A 96 -0.21 2.97 2.91
N GLY A 97 0.08 3.64 1.79
CA GLY A 97 -0.15 5.06 1.62
C GLY A 97 -1.61 5.47 1.79
N VAL A 98 -2.56 4.61 1.39
CA VAL A 98 -3.99 4.84 1.63
C VAL A 98 -4.30 4.73 3.12
N HIS A 99 -3.82 3.70 3.81
CA HIS A 99 -3.98 3.60 5.27
C HIS A 99 -3.39 4.81 6.02
N ALA A 100 -2.31 5.38 5.49
CA ALA A 100 -1.61 6.54 6.05
C ALA A 100 -2.31 7.88 5.82
N THR A 101 -3.23 7.98 4.85
CA THR A 101 -3.78 9.27 4.40
C THR A 101 -5.29 9.34 4.33
N ASP A 102 -5.98 8.22 4.15
CA ASP A 102 -7.44 8.16 4.11
C ASP A 102 -8.00 7.76 5.47
N ARG A 103 -8.81 8.66 6.04
CA ARG A 103 -9.49 8.45 7.33
C ARG A 103 -10.38 7.21 7.30
N ASN A 104 -11.02 6.92 6.17
CA ASN A 104 -11.93 5.78 6.04
C ASN A 104 -11.18 4.45 5.89
N SER A 105 -9.89 4.51 5.63
CA SER A 105 -9.01 3.34 5.53
C SER A 105 -8.10 3.22 6.76
N SER A 106 -8.33 3.97 7.83
CA SER A 106 -7.50 3.90 9.03
C SER A 106 -8.35 3.64 10.27
N SER A 107 -8.19 2.47 10.89
CA SER A 107 -8.83 2.16 12.17
C SER A 107 -8.32 3.04 13.33
N VAL A 108 -7.14 3.65 13.19
CA VAL A 108 -6.56 4.55 14.20
C VAL A 108 -7.26 5.91 14.19
N VAL A 109 -7.56 6.46 13.02
CA VAL A 109 -8.18 7.77 12.84
C VAL A 109 -9.72 7.68 12.75
N ASN A 110 -10.24 6.54 12.29
CA ASN A 110 -11.66 6.22 12.31
C ASN A 110 -11.87 4.81 12.86
N PRO A 111 -12.01 4.64 14.19
CA PRO A 111 -12.22 3.32 14.81
C PRO A 111 -13.49 2.60 14.33
N ASN A 112 -14.45 3.34 13.77
CA ASN A 112 -15.71 2.80 13.26
C ASN A 112 -15.70 2.61 11.73
N ALA A 113 -14.55 2.77 11.08
CA ALA A 113 -14.42 2.56 9.65
C ALA A 113 -14.78 1.10 9.29
N LEU A 114 -15.73 0.96 8.37
CA LEU A 114 -16.07 -0.33 7.78
C LEU A 114 -15.26 -0.50 6.49
N ASN A 115 -14.71 -1.69 6.27
CA ASN A 115 -13.94 -2.04 5.08
C ASN A 115 -12.65 -1.23 4.87
N VAL A 116 -11.84 -1.09 5.93
CA VAL A 116 -10.58 -0.32 5.91
C VAL A 116 -9.62 -0.72 4.78
N GLU A 117 -9.68 -1.99 4.33
CA GLU A 117 -8.84 -2.58 3.29
C GLU A 117 -9.29 -2.32 1.85
N LYS A 118 -10.57 -1.98 1.63
CA LYS A 118 -11.14 -1.93 0.27
C LYS A 118 -10.44 -0.89 -0.62
N ALA A 119 -10.37 0.36 -0.15
CA ALA A 119 -9.73 1.43 -0.91
C ALA A 119 -8.22 1.22 -1.09
N PRO A 120 -7.45 0.77 -0.07
CA PRO A 120 -6.05 0.35 -0.24
C PRO A 120 -5.83 -0.63 -1.39
N TYR A 121 -6.62 -1.71 -1.44
CA TYR A 121 -6.51 -2.69 -2.53
C TYR A 121 -6.92 -2.10 -3.89
N GLU A 122 -8.00 -1.33 -3.97
CA GLU A 122 -8.40 -0.67 -5.23
C GLU A 122 -7.28 0.24 -5.78
N LYS A 123 -6.58 0.99 -4.91
CA LYS A 123 -5.46 1.85 -5.34
C LYS A 123 -4.23 1.03 -5.74
N GLN A 124 -3.95 -0.06 -5.04
CA GLN A 124 -2.87 -0.98 -5.40
C GLN A 124 -3.10 -1.60 -6.78
N VAL A 125 -4.30 -2.11 -7.04
CA VAL A 125 -4.67 -2.70 -8.35
C VAL A 125 -4.57 -1.64 -9.45
N LYS A 126 -5.08 -0.43 -9.19
CA LYS A 126 -4.96 0.68 -10.14
C LYS A 126 -3.51 0.99 -10.48
N TYR A 127 -2.62 1.07 -9.48
CA TYR A 127 -1.19 1.33 -9.68
C TYR A 127 -0.55 0.25 -10.57
N ILE A 128 -0.80 -1.03 -10.29
CA ILE A 128 -0.29 -2.15 -11.07
C ILE A 128 -0.77 -2.10 -12.53
N ASN A 129 -2.07 -1.81 -12.75
CA ASN A 129 -2.64 -1.69 -14.08
C ASN A 129 -2.03 -0.52 -14.88
N GLU A 130 -1.73 0.60 -14.23
CA GLU A 130 -1.07 1.74 -14.86
C GLU A 130 0.37 1.40 -15.31
N ILE A 131 1.14 0.69 -14.47
CA ILE A 131 2.49 0.22 -14.84
C ILE A 131 2.45 -0.74 -16.02
N ASN A 132 1.57 -1.74 -15.96
CA ASN A 132 1.45 -2.73 -17.03
C ASN A 132 1.06 -2.06 -18.36
N LYS A 133 0.16 -1.06 -18.33
CA LYS A 133 -0.21 -0.28 -19.51
C LYS A 133 0.98 0.48 -20.11
N ILE A 134 1.80 1.12 -19.27
CA ILE A 134 2.98 1.86 -19.72
C ILE A 134 3.98 0.92 -20.39
N ARG A 135 4.24 -0.25 -19.80
CA ARG A 135 5.18 -1.24 -20.34
C ARG A 135 4.72 -1.85 -21.65
N ASN A 136 3.44 -2.22 -21.75
CA ASN A 136 2.88 -2.74 -22.99
C ASN A 136 3.02 -1.71 -24.12
N ALA A 137 2.72 -0.43 -23.85
CA ALA A 137 2.90 0.63 -24.83
C ALA A 137 4.38 0.83 -25.26
N GLN A 138 5.34 0.72 -24.34
CA GLN A 138 6.77 0.79 -24.65
C GLN A 138 7.24 -0.41 -25.50
N SER A 139 6.75 -1.61 -25.19
CA SER A 139 7.07 -2.82 -25.96
C SER A 139 6.59 -2.75 -27.42
N GLU A 140 5.41 -2.17 -27.66
CA GLU A 140 4.83 -1.95 -28.99
C GLU A 140 5.56 -0.85 -29.80
N GLN A 141 6.19 0.12 -29.12
CA GLN A 141 7.00 1.15 -29.78
C GLN A 141 8.38 0.59 -30.18
N THR A 142 8.98 -0.24 -29.33
CA THR A 142 10.31 -0.83 -29.57
C THR A 142 10.28 -1.84 -30.72
N SER A 143 9.21 -2.63 -30.83
CA SER A 143 9.02 -3.60 -31.93
C SER A 143 8.78 -2.95 -33.29
N LYS A 144 8.31 -1.70 -33.33
CA LYS A 144 8.15 -0.92 -34.57
C LYS A 144 9.42 -0.20 -35.03
N GLN A 145 10.43 -0.09 -34.16
CA GLN A 145 11.70 0.60 -34.47
C GLN A 145 12.83 -0.35 -34.89
N ASN A 146 12.71 -1.65 -34.62
CA ASN A 146 13.66 -2.69 -35.06
C ASN A 146 12.94 -3.79 -35.87
N PRO A 147 12.53 -3.53 -37.13
CA PRO A 147 12.03 -4.56 -38.05
C PRO A 147 13.14 -5.49 -38.56
#